data_AF-A0A9D1RH11-F1
#
_entry.id   AF-A0A9D1RH11-F1
#
_cell.length_a   1.000
_cell.length_b   1.000
_cell.length_c   1.000
_cell.angle_alpha   90.00
_cell.angle_beta   90.00
_cell.angle_gamma   90.00
#
_symmetry.space_group_name_H-M   'P 1'
#
loop_
_entity.id
_entity.type
_entity.pdbx_description
1 polymer ?
#
loop_
_entity_poly.entity_id
_entity_poly.type
_entity_poly.pdbx_seq_one_letter_code
_entity_poly.pdbx_strand_id
1 'polypeptide(L)'
;MINSFIEKGANHYYECFGSLQELSEALNNRPYNKEFLRKMGGRIERLASNYSISDSSCTASFNEADRLMLEGDVERYNMIRNEQMRIDTGISGKKSNLVKSCCGSFPCVPIYLSGCPKNMYSKRKCPDKSRTVSIIVETQVNTRVEAKKIINAGAEILTAISILERNGIRINLFAANCSCSCKGGVRYNLAMAVKLKDAGSPIDKLSISYPIAHPSFLRRHFFRFTETCECSFMGKYSSNYGFTGRIERTENFVNAFCKNPVIITMENLITLDCGYKAIVNDVLAKSKKQG
;
A
#
# COMPACT_ATOMS: atom_id res chain seq x y z
N MET A 1 -8.47 -12.25 10.20
CA MET A 1 -7.89 -10.99 9.67
C MET A 1 -8.46 -9.88 10.53
N ILE A 2 -7.60 -9.01 11.05
CA ILE A 2 -8.03 -7.95 11.96
C ILE A 2 -8.75 -6.87 11.13
N ASN A 3 -9.97 -6.52 11.56
CA ASN A 3 -10.82 -5.53 10.89
C ASN A 3 -10.41 -4.10 11.25
N SER A 4 -9.91 -3.85 12.45
CA SER A 4 -9.21 -2.62 12.82
C SER A 4 -8.53 -2.82 14.16
N PHE A 5 -7.49 -2.04 14.44
CA PHE A 5 -6.69 -2.19 15.67
C PHE A 5 -6.08 -0.86 16.10
N ILE A 6 -6.05 -0.63 17.40
CA ILE A 6 -5.40 0.53 18.02
C ILE A 6 -4.44 0.02 19.10
N GLU A 7 -3.18 0.41 19.00
CA GLU A 7 -2.17 0.24 20.03
C GLU A 7 -1.78 1.61 20.57
N LYS A 8 -1.90 1.80 21.88
CA LYS A 8 -1.51 3.05 22.52
C LYS A 8 -0.61 2.77 23.72
N GLY A 9 0.47 3.52 23.79
CA GLY A 9 1.38 3.55 24.91
C GLY A 9 1.82 4.97 25.23
N ALA A 10 2.66 5.13 26.25
CA ALA A 10 3.13 6.44 26.68
C ALA A 10 3.91 7.19 25.58
N ASN A 11 4.57 6.45 24.68
CA ASN A 11 5.45 6.98 23.64
C ASN A 11 5.08 6.50 22.22
N HIS A 12 3.98 5.75 22.06
CA HIS A 12 3.57 5.26 20.75
C HIS A 12 2.05 5.28 20.58
N TYR A 13 1.61 5.52 19.36
CA TYR A 13 0.21 5.37 18.97
C TYR A 13 0.17 4.80 17.56
N TYR A 14 -0.43 3.63 17.42
CA TYR A 14 -0.55 2.95 16.15
C TYR A 14 -1.99 2.57 15.90
N GLU A 15 -2.46 2.82 14.68
CA GLU A 15 -3.83 2.55 14.32
C GLU A 15 -3.91 1.96 12.92
N CYS A 16 -4.65 0.87 12.79
CA CYS A 16 -4.90 0.18 11.53
C CYS A 16 -6.41 0.17 11.26
N PHE A 17 -6.81 0.71 10.11
CA PHE A 17 -8.18 0.75 9.63
C PHE A 17 -8.43 -0.37 8.61
N GLY A 18 -9.60 -0.98 8.65
CA GLY A 18 -9.99 -2.09 7.77
C GLY A 18 -10.46 -1.65 6.40
N SER A 19 -10.77 -0.38 6.22
CA SER A 19 -11.25 0.20 4.96
C SER A 19 -10.99 1.70 4.89
N LEU A 20 -11.10 2.26 3.67
CA LEU A 20 -11.04 3.71 3.46
C LEU A 20 -12.24 4.44 4.07
N GLN A 21 -13.41 3.79 4.11
CA GLN A 21 -14.62 4.32 4.75
C GLN A 21 -14.41 4.51 6.25
N GLU A 22 -13.90 3.48 6.94
CA GLU A 22 -13.62 3.55 8.38
C GLU A 22 -12.59 4.64 8.70
N LEU A 23 -11.58 4.82 7.84
CA LEU A 23 -10.63 5.92 7.96
C LEU A 23 -11.33 7.29 7.83
N SER A 24 -12.15 7.48 6.79
CA SER A 24 -12.88 8.74 6.58
C SER A 24 -13.79 9.07 7.77
N GLU A 25 -14.56 8.09 8.25
CA GLU A 25 -15.44 8.26 9.41
C GLU A 25 -14.65 8.64 10.67
N ALA A 26 -13.51 7.98 10.90
CA ALA A 26 -12.64 8.30 12.03
C ALA A 26 -12.08 9.74 11.94
N LEU A 27 -11.64 10.18 10.76
CA LEU A 27 -11.06 11.51 10.58
C LEU A 27 -12.08 12.65 10.69
N ASN A 28 -13.31 12.40 10.25
CA ASN A 28 -14.41 13.36 10.28
C ASN A 28 -15.06 13.49 11.66
N ASN A 29 -15.23 12.37 12.38
CA ASN A 29 -15.96 12.36 13.65
C ASN A 29 -15.09 12.65 14.88
N ARG A 30 -13.77 12.46 14.79
CA ARG A 30 -12.89 12.67 15.95
C ARG A 30 -12.71 14.15 16.27
N PRO A 31 -12.79 14.52 17.57
CA PRO A 31 -12.40 15.85 17.98
C PRO A 31 -10.90 16.04 17.79
N TYR A 32 -10.49 17.29 17.58
CA TYR A 32 -9.07 17.63 17.55
C TYR A 32 -8.37 17.32 18.88
N ASN A 33 -7.15 16.81 18.80
CA ASN A 33 -6.31 16.55 19.94
C ASN A 33 -5.97 17.87 20.65
N LYS A 34 -6.33 17.96 21.95
CA LYS A 34 -6.14 19.16 22.77
C LYS A 34 -4.66 19.55 22.92
N GLU A 35 -3.78 18.57 23.08
CA GLU A 35 -2.34 18.79 23.21
C GLU A 35 -1.72 19.31 21.90
N PHE A 36 -2.19 18.77 20.77
CA PHE A 36 -1.78 19.24 19.44
C PHE A 36 -2.27 20.67 19.19
N LEU A 37 -3.55 20.96 19.43
CA LEU A 37 -4.12 22.30 19.26
C LEU A 37 -3.43 23.34 20.15
N ARG A 38 -3.14 23.00 21.41
CA ARG A 38 -2.43 23.88 22.34
C ARG A 38 -1.06 24.28 21.77
N LYS A 39 -0.33 23.31 21.21
CA LYS A 39 0.97 23.56 20.56
C LYS A 39 0.83 24.45 19.32
N MET A 40 -0.26 24.31 18.56
CA MET A 40 -0.55 25.13 17.38
C MET A 40 -1.21 26.49 17.70
N GLY A 41 -1.30 26.86 18.98
CA GLY A 41 -1.90 28.12 19.43
C GLY A 41 -3.42 28.21 19.22
N GLY A 42 -4.11 27.07 19.15
CA GLY A 42 -5.57 26.98 19.07
C GLY A 42 -6.19 27.33 17.71
N ARG A 43 -5.39 27.55 16.66
CA ARG A 43 -5.87 28.01 15.34
C ARG A 43 -6.14 26.85 14.39
N ILE A 44 -7.38 26.37 14.35
CA ILE A 44 -7.82 25.23 13.51
C ILE A 44 -7.64 25.50 12.01
N GLU A 45 -7.81 26.73 11.56
CA GLU A 45 -7.66 27.11 10.14
C GLU A 45 -6.22 26.99 9.62
N ARG A 46 -5.23 27.00 10.53
CA ARG A 46 -3.80 26.89 10.18
C ARG A 46 -3.29 25.44 10.20
N LEU A 47 -4.18 24.49 10.47
CA LEU A 47 -3.86 23.07 10.43
C LEU A 47 -3.56 22.64 8.99
N ALA A 48 -2.62 21.73 8.83
CA ALA A 48 -2.11 21.38 7.50
C ALA A 48 -3.15 20.58 6.71
N SER A 49 -4.04 19.87 7.40
CA SER A 49 -5.21 19.23 6.78
C SER A 49 -6.19 20.23 6.16
N ASN A 50 -6.35 21.41 6.79
CA ASN A 50 -7.33 22.43 6.42
C ASN A 50 -6.75 23.54 5.53
N TYR A 51 -5.43 23.68 5.48
CA TYR A 51 -4.78 24.76 4.73
C TYR A 51 -5.04 24.61 3.23
N SER A 52 -5.57 25.68 2.61
CA SER A 52 -5.71 25.76 1.17
C SER A 52 -4.32 25.89 0.55
N ILE A 53 -3.88 24.80 -0.07
CA ILE A 53 -2.62 24.75 -0.79
C ILE A 53 -2.92 25.10 -2.26
N SER A 54 -2.24 26.11 -2.81
CA SER A 54 -2.33 26.51 -4.22
C SER A 54 -1.42 25.70 -5.15
N ASP A 55 -0.76 24.67 -4.61
CA ASP A 55 0.10 23.75 -5.36
C ASP A 55 -0.78 22.80 -6.16
N SER A 56 -0.63 22.79 -7.50
CA SER A 56 -1.38 21.93 -8.42
C SER A 56 -1.15 20.43 -8.17
N SER A 57 -0.14 20.06 -7.39
CA SER A 57 0.09 18.67 -7.00
C SER A 57 -0.85 18.17 -5.90
N CYS A 58 -1.46 19.09 -5.13
CA CYS A 58 -2.40 18.81 -4.05
C CYS A 58 -3.81 19.28 -4.40
N THR A 59 -4.78 18.61 -3.81
CA THR A 59 -6.19 19.04 -3.80
C THR A 59 -6.30 20.39 -3.08
N ALA A 60 -7.44 21.10 -3.14
CA ALA A 60 -7.63 22.42 -2.53
C ALA A 60 -8.22 22.39 -1.10
N SER A 61 -9.11 21.42 -0.80
CA SER A 61 -9.70 21.25 0.56
C SER A 61 -9.70 19.82 1.11
N PHE A 62 -9.79 19.66 2.44
CA PHE A 62 -9.93 18.32 3.06
C PHE A 62 -11.12 17.54 2.49
N ASN A 63 -12.28 18.20 2.32
CA ASN A 63 -13.48 17.56 1.80
C ASN A 63 -13.32 17.03 0.37
N GLU A 64 -12.60 17.77 -0.48
CA GLU A 64 -12.26 17.31 -1.83
C GLU A 64 -11.34 16.07 -1.81
N ALA A 65 -10.37 16.07 -0.90
CA ALA A 65 -9.47 14.94 -0.72
C ALA A 65 -10.21 13.69 -0.22
N ASP A 66 -11.13 13.85 0.73
CA ASP A 66 -11.95 12.78 1.28
C ASP A 66 -12.91 12.22 0.21
N ARG A 67 -13.49 13.11 -0.61
CA ARG A 67 -14.29 12.71 -1.77
C ARG A 67 -13.49 11.87 -2.76
N LEU A 68 -12.28 12.29 -3.14
CA LEU A 68 -11.42 11.52 -4.05
C LEU A 68 -10.96 10.19 -3.44
N MET A 69 -10.81 10.10 -2.12
CA MET A 69 -10.48 8.86 -1.44
C MET A 69 -11.62 7.83 -1.50
N LEU A 70 -12.88 8.29 -1.37
CA LEU A 70 -14.07 7.42 -1.32
C LEU A 70 -14.64 7.10 -2.70
N GLU A 71 -14.73 8.10 -3.58
CA GLU A 71 -15.28 7.95 -4.95
C GLU A 71 -14.21 7.48 -5.94
N GLY A 72 -12.93 7.68 -5.62
CA GLY A 72 -11.79 7.39 -6.47
C GLY A 72 -11.38 8.55 -7.38
N ASP A 73 -10.10 8.57 -7.76
CA ASP A 73 -9.50 9.61 -8.57
C ASP A 73 -9.34 9.14 -10.02
N VAL A 74 -10.30 9.51 -10.87
CA VAL A 74 -10.34 9.09 -12.28
C VAL A 74 -9.15 9.65 -13.06
N GLU A 75 -8.72 10.88 -12.78
CA GLU A 75 -7.62 11.52 -13.48
C GLU A 75 -6.31 10.79 -13.19
N ARG A 76 -5.99 10.59 -11.91
CA ARG A 76 -4.77 9.87 -11.51
C ARG A 76 -4.82 8.42 -11.92
N TYR A 77 -5.98 7.77 -11.84
CA TYR A 77 -6.16 6.43 -12.36
C TYR A 77 -5.80 6.34 -13.85
N ASN A 78 -6.26 7.29 -14.67
CA ASN A 78 -5.93 7.32 -16.10
C ASN A 78 -4.43 7.57 -16.35
N MET A 79 -3.80 8.46 -15.59
CA MET A 79 -2.36 8.71 -15.67
C MET A 79 -1.56 7.46 -15.33
N ILE A 80 -1.90 6.80 -14.21
CA ILE A 80 -1.31 5.51 -13.80
C ILE A 80 -1.49 4.49 -14.92
N ARG A 81 -2.71 4.32 -15.43
CA ARG A 81 -3.02 3.35 -16.48
C ARG A 81 -2.17 3.58 -17.73
N ASN A 82 -1.96 4.84 -18.11
CA ASN A 82 -1.11 5.19 -19.25
C ASN A 82 0.36 4.81 -19.01
N GLU A 83 0.89 5.06 -17.81
CA GLU A 83 2.24 4.61 -17.44
C GLU A 83 2.33 3.07 -17.37
N GLN A 84 1.29 2.38 -16.86
CA GLN A 84 1.25 0.91 -16.87
C GLN A 84 1.30 0.33 -18.29
N MET A 85 0.71 1.00 -19.28
CA MET A 85 0.77 0.57 -20.68
C MET A 85 2.16 0.75 -21.29
N ARG A 86 2.94 1.73 -20.82
CA ARG A 86 4.34 1.94 -21.24
C ARG A 86 5.29 0.94 -20.61
N ILE A 87 4.96 0.44 -19.42
CA ILE A 87 5.72 -0.62 -18.78
C ILE A 87 5.48 -1.91 -19.57
N ASP A 88 6.46 -2.30 -20.40
CA ASP A 88 6.46 -3.63 -21.01
C ASP A 88 6.51 -4.66 -19.89
N THR A 89 5.35 -5.28 -19.64
CA THR A 89 5.24 -6.24 -18.55
C THR A 89 6.04 -7.50 -18.81
N GLY A 90 6.41 -7.82 -20.07
CA GLY A 90 7.34 -8.91 -20.48
C GLY A 90 7.12 -10.30 -19.88
N ILE A 91 6.12 -10.47 -19.02
CA ILE A 91 5.95 -11.57 -18.10
C ILE A 91 4.69 -12.28 -18.56
N SER A 92 4.94 -13.32 -19.34
CA SER A 92 3.97 -14.34 -19.72
C SER A 92 3.39 -14.94 -18.44
N GLY A 93 2.07 -14.85 -18.25
CA GLY A 93 1.38 -15.53 -17.15
C GLY A 93 1.72 -17.03 -17.15
N LYS A 94 1.53 -17.70 -16.01
CA LYS A 94 1.85 -19.12 -15.81
C LYS A 94 1.53 -19.96 -17.06
N LYS A 95 2.59 -20.42 -17.73
CA LYS A 95 2.46 -21.35 -18.85
C LYS A 95 1.75 -22.59 -18.33
N SER A 96 0.66 -22.99 -18.99
CA SER A 96 0.04 -24.29 -18.70
C SER A 96 1.08 -25.36 -18.97
N ASN A 97 1.42 -26.16 -17.95
CA ASN A 97 2.32 -27.28 -18.16
C ASN A 97 1.62 -28.34 -19.01
N LEU A 98 2.29 -28.75 -20.09
CA LEU A 98 1.87 -29.90 -20.89
C LEU A 98 2.29 -31.15 -20.12
N VAL A 99 1.32 -31.93 -19.68
CA VAL A 99 1.54 -33.18 -18.94
C VAL A 99 1.13 -34.35 -19.81
N LYS A 100 1.92 -35.41 -19.82
CA LYS A 100 1.59 -36.66 -20.53
C LYS A 100 0.45 -37.39 -19.83
N SER A 101 -0.59 -37.75 -20.58
CA SER A 101 -1.81 -38.40 -20.14
C SER A 101 -2.28 -39.40 -21.20
N CYS A 102 -3.22 -40.28 -20.87
CA CYS A 102 -3.84 -41.19 -21.84
C CYS A 102 -4.79 -40.48 -22.81
N CYS A 103 -5.30 -39.32 -22.42
CA CYS A 103 -6.15 -38.47 -23.23
C CYS A 103 -5.69 -37.00 -23.13
N GLY A 104 -5.75 -36.25 -24.22
CA GLY A 104 -5.23 -34.89 -24.27
C GLY A 104 -5.50 -34.17 -25.60
N SER A 105 -4.94 -32.98 -25.77
CA SER A 105 -5.16 -32.15 -26.95
C SER A 105 -4.35 -32.59 -28.16
N PHE A 106 -3.12 -33.09 -27.96
CA PHE A 106 -2.21 -33.47 -29.04
C PHE A 106 -1.43 -34.75 -28.69
N PRO A 107 -1.26 -35.71 -29.61
CA PRO A 107 -0.50 -36.94 -29.37
C PRO A 107 1.03 -36.70 -29.41
N CYS A 108 1.77 -37.53 -28.70
CA CYS A 108 3.23 -37.63 -28.74
C CYS A 108 3.62 -38.92 -29.47
N VAL A 109 3.89 -38.80 -30.76
CA VAL A 109 4.10 -39.94 -31.68
C VAL A 109 5.18 -40.93 -31.20
N PRO A 110 6.37 -40.51 -30.70
CA PRO A 110 7.39 -41.46 -30.24
C PRO A 110 6.95 -42.32 -29.04
N ILE A 111 6.08 -41.78 -28.18
CA ILE A 111 5.60 -42.47 -26.97
C ILE A 111 4.43 -43.39 -27.29
N TYR A 112 3.64 -43.03 -28.29
CA TYR A 112 2.61 -43.90 -28.85
C TYR A 112 3.24 -45.17 -29.44
N LEU A 113 4.29 -45.01 -30.26
CA LEU A 113 4.97 -46.13 -30.92
C LEU A 113 5.68 -47.08 -29.94
N SER A 114 6.08 -46.60 -28.77
CA SER A 114 6.64 -47.44 -27.70
C SER A 114 5.58 -48.15 -26.84
N GLY A 115 4.29 -48.05 -27.19
CA GLY A 115 3.20 -48.74 -26.50
C GLY A 115 2.84 -48.14 -25.13
N CYS A 116 3.35 -46.95 -24.80
CA CYS A 116 3.08 -46.34 -23.52
C CYS A 116 1.67 -45.71 -23.51
N PRO A 117 0.80 -46.04 -22.55
CA PRO A 117 -0.57 -45.50 -22.49
C PRO A 117 -0.63 -44.00 -22.19
N LYS A 118 0.45 -43.35 -21.73
CA LYS A 118 0.53 -41.89 -21.51
C LYS A 118 1.10 -41.16 -22.73
N ASN A 119 0.45 -41.34 -23.87
CA ASN A 119 0.93 -40.88 -25.17
C ASN A 119 0.34 -39.54 -25.63
N MET A 120 -0.56 -38.90 -24.89
CA MET A 120 -1.13 -37.60 -25.25
C MET A 120 -0.67 -36.48 -24.32
N TYR A 121 -0.47 -35.28 -24.85
CA TYR A 121 -0.27 -34.08 -24.04
C TYR A 121 -1.61 -33.48 -23.63
N SER A 122 -1.80 -33.33 -22.32
CA SER A 122 -2.94 -32.65 -21.72
C SER A 122 -2.48 -31.39 -21.00
N LYS A 123 -3.25 -30.31 -21.11
CA LYS A 123 -3.03 -29.09 -20.32
C LYS A 123 -3.62 -29.32 -18.94
N ARG A 124 -2.78 -29.68 -17.96
CA ARG A 124 -3.19 -29.64 -16.55
C ARG A 124 -2.84 -28.28 -15.97
N LYS A 125 -3.86 -27.58 -15.46
CA LYS A 125 -3.64 -26.54 -14.46
C LYS A 125 -3.27 -27.25 -13.17
N CYS A 126 -1.99 -27.21 -12.77
CA CYS A 126 -1.67 -27.57 -11.38
C CYS A 126 -2.30 -26.48 -10.50
N PRO A 127 -3.25 -26.83 -9.60
CA PRO A 127 -3.68 -25.87 -8.59
C PRO A 127 -2.50 -25.65 -7.66
N ASP A 128 -1.74 -24.59 -7.90
CA ASP A 128 -0.83 -24.11 -6.86
C ASP A 128 -1.67 -23.73 -5.66
N LYS A 129 -1.26 -24.18 -4.47
CA LYS A 129 -1.82 -23.68 -3.21
C LYS A 129 -1.83 -22.15 -3.29
N SER A 130 -2.99 -21.51 -3.18
CA SER A 130 -3.09 -20.06 -3.29
C SER A 130 -2.29 -19.42 -2.16
N ARG A 131 -1.11 -18.89 -2.49
CA ARG A 131 -0.26 -18.21 -1.50
C ARG A 131 -0.84 -16.82 -1.28
N THR A 132 -0.97 -16.45 -0.02
CA THR A 132 -1.40 -15.10 0.36
C THR A 132 -0.20 -14.34 0.88
N VAL A 133 0.06 -13.16 0.32
CA VAL A 133 1.12 -12.26 0.76
C VAL A 133 0.51 -10.92 1.16
N SER A 134 1.01 -10.34 2.25
CA SER A 134 0.64 -9.00 2.67
C SER A 134 1.70 -7.99 2.25
N ILE A 135 1.28 -6.93 1.59
CA ILE A 135 2.14 -5.84 1.12
C ILE A 135 1.72 -4.55 1.83
N ILE A 136 2.69 -3.84 2.39
CA ILE A 136 2.50 -2.54 3.03
C ILE A 136 3.23 -1.51 2.17
N VAL A 137 2.50 -0.53 1.66
CA VAL A 137 3.04 0.60 0.89
C VAL A 137 3.15 1.80 1.83
N GLU A 138 4.38 2.25 2.07
CA GLU A 138 4.63 3.47 2.82
C GLU A 138 4.54 4.67 1.87
N THR A 139 3.48 5.47 2.03
CA THR A 139 3.08 6.52 1.08
C THR A 139 3.76 7.87 1.35
N GLN A 140 4.76 7.89 2.23
CA GLN A 140 5.43 9.10 2.66
C GLN A 140 6.41 9.57 1.59
N VAL A 141 6.27 10.83 1.18
CA VAL A 141 7.11 11.46 0.17
C VAL A 141 7.50 12.87 0.60
N ASN A 142 8.71 13.29 0.25
CA ASN A 142 9.17 14.64 0.52
C ASN A 142 8.34 15.65 -0.29
N THR A 143 8.07 16.82 0.29
CA THR A 143 7.28 17.87 -0.37
C THR A 143 7.89 18.40 -1.66
N ARG A 144 9.22 18.26 -1.83
CA ARG A 144 9.97 18.68 -3.02
C ARG A 144 9.87 17.70 -4.20
N VAL A 145 9.28 16.53 -4.00
CA VAL A 145 9.16 15.52 -5.07
C VAL A 145 8.03 15.91 -6.02
N GLU A 146 8.33 15.87 -7.32
CA GLU A 146 7.34 16.15 -8.36
C GLU A 146 6.20 15.12 -8.38
N ALA A 147 4.98 15.60 -8.63
CA ALA A 147 3.78 14.75 -8.72
C ALA A 147 3.93 13.61 -9.74
N LYS A 148 4.61 13.85 -10.85
CA LYS A 148 4.85 12.84 -11.90
C LYS A 148 5.65 11.64 -11.37
N LYS A 149 6.65 11.86 -10.52
CA LYS A 149 7.44 10.76 -9.93
C LYS A 149 6.60 9.90 -8.99
N ILE A 150 5.68 10.53 -8.25
CA ILE A 150 4.73 9.82 -7.37
C ILE A 150 3.78 8.94 -8.20
N ILE A 151 3.27 9.47 -9.32
CA ILE A 151 2.40 8.71 -10.25
C ILE A 151 3.16 7.52 -10.83
N ASN A 152 4.39 7.72 -11.29
CA ASN A 152 5.22 6.64 -11.85
C ASN A 152 5.44 5.52 -10.81
N ALA A 153 5.82 5.87 -9.58
CA ALA A 153 5.98 4.89 -8.50
C ALA A 153 4.67 4.13 -8.20
N GLY A 154 3.52 4.83 -8.21
CA GLY A 154 2.21 4.20 -8.07
C GLY A 154 1.89 3.22 -9.21
N ALA A 155 2.25 3.57 -10.45
CA ALA A 155 2.09 2.69 -11.61
C ALA A 155 2.96 1.44 -11.51
N GLU A 156 4.19 1.55 -11.02
CA GLU A 156 5.06 0.40 -10.79
C GLU A 156 4.53 -0.54 -9.72
N ILE A 157 4.06 -0.01 -8.58
CA ILE A 157 3.45 -0.81 -7.50
C ILE A 157 2.24 -1.57 -8.03
N LEU A 158 1.31 -0.88 -8.70
CA LEU A 158 0.11 -1.52 -9.23
C LEU A 158 0.42 -2.53 -10.34
N THR A 159 1.49 -2.31 -11.10
CA THR A 159 1.97 -3.26 -12.12
C THR A 159 2.55 -4.50 -11.47
N ALA A 160 3.40 -4.34 -10.46
CA ALA A 160 3.96 -5.44 -9.68
C ALA A 160 2.84 -6.30 -9.04
N ILE A 161 1.85 -5.66 -8.42
CA ILE A 161 0.68 -6.34 -7.84
C ILE A 161 -0.08 -7.11 -8.93
N SER A 162 -0.37 -6.47 -10.07
CA SER A 162 -1.07 -7.12 -11.18
C SER A 162 -0.33 -8.37 -11.70
N ILE A 163 1.00 -8.31 -11.77
CA ILE A 163 1.85 -9.44 -12.18
C ILE A 163 1.80 -10.58 -11.15
N LEU A 164 1.88 -10.24 -9.86
CA LEU A 164 1.83 -11.21 -8.77
C LEU A 164 0.47 -11.93 -8.73
N GLU A 165 -0.64 -11.21 -8.92
CA GLU A 165 -1.98 -11.80 -8.98
C GLU A 165 -2.16 -12.73 -10.18
N ARG A 166 -1.64 -12.33 -11.36
CA ARG A 166 -1.61 -13.21 -12.55
C ARG A 166 -0.81 -14.49 -12.33
N ASN A 167 0.18 -14.47 -11.45
CA ASN A 167 0.96 -15.65 -11.05
C ASN A 167 0.26 -16.53 -10.00
N GLY A 168 -0.96 -16.16 -9.58
CA GLY A 168 -1.77 -16.89 -8.61
C GLY A 168 -1.43 -16.59 -7.16
N ILE A 169 -0.73 -15.48 -6.88
CA ILE A 169 -0.47 -14.99 -5.53
C ILE A 169 -1.57 -14.01 -5.16
N ARG A 170 -2.29 -14.30 -4.07
CA ARG A 170 -3.31 -13.42 -3.53
C ARG A 170 -2.66 -12.37 -2.64
N ILE A 171 -3.08 -11.10 -2.78
CA ILE A 171 -2.43 -9.98 -2.10
C ILE A 171 -3.41 -9.27 -1.17
N ASN A 172 -2.99 -9.12 0.10
CA ASN A 172 -3.52 -8.11 1.01
C ASN A 172 -2.69 -6.83 0.85
N LEU A 173 -3.33 -5.70 0.57
CA LEU A 173 -2.64 -4.42 0.36
C LEU A 173 -3.02 -3.44 1.46
N PHE A 174 -2.01 -2.80 2.03
CA PHE A 174 -2.17 -1.73 3.02
C PHE A 174 -1.39 -0.49 2.57
N ALA A 175 -1.97 0.69 2.75
CA ALA A 175 -1.22 1.95 2.71
C ALA A 175 -0.92 2.38 4.15
N ALA A 176 0.30 2.82 4.41
CA ALA A 176 0.69 3.22 5.74
C ALA A 176 1.61 4.44 5.74
N ASN A 177 1.59 5.16 6.86
CA ASN A 177 2.40 6.35 7.10
C ASN A 177 2.85 6.35 8.57
N CYS A 178 4.09 6.77 8.81
CA CYS A 178 4.68 6.81 10.13
C CYS A 178 5.35 8.17 10.40
N SER A 179 5.05 8.80 11.52
CA SER A 179 5.75 9.99 12.00
C SER A 179 6.51 9.65 13.28
N CYS A 180 7.71 10.20 13.42
CA CYS A 180 8.48 10.08 14.63
C CYS A 180 9.02 11.44 15.10
N SER A 181 9.22 11.55 16.42
CA SER A 181 9.86 12.70 17.02
C SER A 181 10.70 12.27 18.21
N CYS A 182 11.82 12.95 18.44
CA CYS A 182 12.67 12.72 19.60
C CYS A 182 12.73 13.99 20.43
N LYS A 183 12.46 13.87 21.74
CA LYS A 183 12.60 14.97 22.70
C LYS A 183 13.14 14.41 24.01
N GLY A 184 14.27 14.96 24.48
CA GLY A 184 14.91 14.55 25.74
C GLY A 184 15.33 13.07 25.75
N GLY A 185 15.84 12.54 24.63
CA GLY A 185 16.25 11.13 24.50
C GLY A 185 15.09 10.13 24.36
N VAL A 186 13.83 10.56 24.52
CA VAL A 186 12.66 9.72 24.32
C VAL A 186 12.14 9.86 22.90
N ARG A 187 11.91 8.71 22.24
CA ARG A 187 11.34 8.62 20.90
C ARG A 187 9.83 8.40 20.97
N TYR A 188 9.10 9.26 20.28
CA TYR A 188 7.66 9.17 20.09
C TYR A 188 7.36 8.71 18.67
N ASN A 189 6.48 7.72 18.51
CA ASN A 189 6.10 7.18 17.21
C ASN A 189 4.58 7.24 17.03
N LEU A 190 4.14 7.67 15.86
CA LEU A 190 2.76 7.71 15.44
C LEU A 190 2.67 6.99 14.09
N ALA A 191 1.84 5.95 13.97
CA ALA A 191 1.64 5.28 12.69
C ALA A 191 0.16 5.05 12.40
N MET A 192 -0.18 5.18 11.12
CA MET A 192 -1.48 4.82 10.59
C MET A 192 -1.28 3.83 9.45
N ALA A 193 -2.10 2.79 9.42
CA ALA A 193 -2.26 1.91 8.26
C ALA A 193 -3.74 1.83 7.88
N VAL A 194 -4.02 1.68 6.59
CA VAL A 194 -5.37 1.41 6.09
C VAL A 194 -5.31 0.28 5.08
N LYS A 195 -6.22 -0.67 5.22
CA LYS A 195 -6.37 -1.77 4.27
C LYS A 195 -7.05 -1.26 3.01
N LEU A 196 -6.37 -1.45 1.88
CA LEU A 196 -6.85 -1.07 0.55
C LEU A 196 -7.47 -2.25 -0.19
N LYS A 197 -7.01 -3.47 0.09
CA LYS A 197 -7.44 -4.68 -0.61
C LYS A 197 -7.31 -5.92 0.27
N ASP A 198 -8.31 -6.79 0.19
CA ASP A 198 -8.25 -8.16 0.71
C ASP A 198 -7.71 -9.15 -0.34
N ALA A 199 -7.00 -10.18 0.13
CA ALA A 199 -6.49 -11.27 -0.68
C ALA A 199 -7.56 -11.99 -1.52
N GLY A 200 -8.80 -12.06 -1.03
CA GLY A 200 -9.93 -12.68 -1.74
C GLY A 200 -10.59 -11.80 -2.80
N SER A 201 -10.41 -10.49 -2.72
CA SER A 201 -11.11 -9.52 -3.58
C SER A 201 -10.27 -9.15 -4.81
N PRO A 202 -10.90 -8.86 -5.97
CA PRO A 202 -10.18 -8.31 -7.12
C PRO A 202 -9.62 -6.92 -6.79
N ILE A 203 -8.57 -6.52 -7.51
CA ILE A 203 -7.97 -5.19 -7.35
C ILE A 203 -8.88 -4.10 -7.92
N ASP A 204 -9.42 -3.24 -7.06
CA ASP A 204 -10.08 -2.01 -7.47
C ASP A 204 -9.04 -0.90 -7.65
N LYS A 205 -8.56 -0.77 -8.90
CA LYS A 205 -7.50 0.19 -9.23
C LYS A 205 -7.94 1.65 -9.08
N LEU A 206 -9.23 1.95 -9.21
CA LEU A 206 -9.73 3.32 -9.15
C LEU A 206 -9.64 3.83 -7.70
N SER A 207 -10.19 3.08 -6.75
CA SER A 207 -10.14 3.42 -5.32
C SER A 207 -8.72 3.43 -4.75
N ILE A 208 -7.85 2.53 -5.24
CA ILE A 208 -6.46 2.42 -4.77
C ILE A 208 -5.55 3.53 -5.32
N SER A 209 -5.92 4.15 -6.44
CA SER A 209 -5.10 5.17 -7.11
C SER A 209 -4.80 6.37 -6.21
N TYR A 210 -5.80 6.85 -5.47
CA TYR A 210 -5.67 8.02 -4.61
C TYR A 210 -4.68 7.81 -3.45
N PRO A 211 -4.84 6.77 -2.59
CA PRO A 211 -3.91 6.54 -1.48
C PRO A 211 -2.45 6.32 -1.92
N ILE A 212 -2.23 5.73 -3.10
CA ILE A 212 -0.88 5.38 -3.57
C ILE A 212 -0.22 6.51 -4.37
N ALA A 213 -0.97 7.23 -5.19
CA ALA A 213 -0.39 8.15 -6.19
C ALA A 213 -0.70 9.63 -5.96
N HIS A 214 -1.47 9.97 -4.91
CA HIS A 214 -1.84 11.36 -4.63
C HIS A 214 -1.14 11.89 -3.36
N PRO A 215 -0.35 12.99 -3.42
CA PRO A 215 0.37 13.51 -2.26
C PRO A 215 -0.56 14.01 -1.14
N SER A 216 -1.80 14.37 -1.48
CA SER A 216 -2.83 14.72 -0.50
C SER A 216 -3.17 13.60 0.48
N PHE A 217 -2.94 12.32 0.17
CA PHE A 217 -3.17 11.25 1.15
C PHE A 217 -2.30 11.47 2.41
N LEU A 218 -1.02 11.79 2.22
CA LEU A 218 -0.15 12.19 3.33
C LEU A 218 -0.55 13.56 3.90
N ARG A 219 -0.62 14.59 3.05
CA ARG A 219 -0.75 15.98 3.52
C ARG A 219 -2.11 16.30 4.14
N ARG A 220 -3.14 15.51 3.87
CA ARG A 220 -4.49 15.75 4.39
C ARG A 220 -4.93 14.66 5.34
N HIS A 221 -4.96 13.41 4.89
CA HIS A 221 -5.50 12.33 5.72
C HIS A 221 -4.54 11.98 6.85
N PHE A 222 -3.24 11.83 6.58
CA PHE A 222 -2.28 11.55 7.65
C PHE A 222 -2.02 12.74 8.59
N PHE A 223 -2.04 13.97 8.07
CA PHE A 223 -1.97 15.15 8.96
C PHE A 223 -3.25 15.34 9.77
N ARG A 224 -4.44 15.13 9.20
CA ARG A 224 -5.70 15.12 9.94
C ARG A 224 -5.68 14.04 11.03
N PHE A 225 -5.18 12.84 10.71
CA PHE A 225 -4.97 11.77 11.67
C PHE A 225 -4.06 12.22 12.82
N THR A 226 -2.96 12.90 12.51
CA THR A 226 -2.02 13.44 13.51
C THR A 226 -2.66 14.53 14.38
N GLU A 227 -3.59 15.29 13.82
CA GLU A 227 -4.34 16.36 14.51
C GLU A 227 -5.47 15.82 15.38
N THR A 228 -6.03 14.65 15.09
CA THR A 228 -7.20 14.07 15.78
C THR A 228 -6.91 12.79 16.57
N CYS A 229 -5.71 12.20 16.46
CA CYS A 229 -5.37 10.99 17.18
C CYS A 229 -5.42 11.19 18.71
N GLU A 230 -5.89 10.19 19.45
CA GLU A 230 -6.08 10.27 20.90
C GLU A 230 -4.80 9.94 21.69
N CYS A 231 -3.65 10.48 21.27
CA CYS A 231 -2.39 10.25 21.99
C CYS A 231 -1.98 11.44 22.87
N SER A 232 -1.42 11.14 24.03
CA SER A 232 -1.07 12.12 25.06
C SER A 232 0.28 12.82 24.81
N PHE A 233 1.05 12.37 23.82
CA PHE A 233 2.41 12.83 23.57
C PHE A 233 2.54 13.80 22.38
N MET A 234 1.45 14.19 21.72
CA MET A 234 1.51 15.14 20.58
C MET A 234 2.16 16.47 20.95
N GLY A 235 1.92 16.98 22.16
CA GLY A 235 2.58 18.20 22.67
C GLY A 235 4.10 18.05 22.85
N LYS A 236 4.63 16.82 22.83
CA LYS A 236 6.06 16.53 23.01
C LYS A 236 6.83 16.45 21.70
N TYR A 237 6.16 16.48 20.55
CA TYR A 237 6.83 16.51 19.26
C TYR A 237 7.68 17.77 19.13
N SER A 238 8.93 17.65 18.69
CA SER A 238 9.86 18.77 18.48
C SER A 238 9.51 19.62 17.25
N SER A 239 9.03 18.99 16.18
CA SER A 239 8.45 19.62 14.98
C SER A 239 6.93 19.47 15.02
N ASN A 240 6.14 20.31 14.33
CA ASN A 240 4.67 20.26 14.37
C ASN A 240 4.12 18.85 14.13
N TYR A 241 4.34 18.30 12.94
CA TYR A 241 3.92 16.95 12.54
C TYR A 241 5.01 15.89 12.70
N GLY A 242 6.15 16.26 13.30
CA GLY A 242 7.32 15.38 13.49
C GLY A 242 8.20 15.26 12.25
N PHE A 243 8.94 14.16 12.16
CA PHE A 243 9.79 13.76 11.04
C PHE A 243 9.27 12.45 10.46
N THR A 244 9.59 12.19 9.19
CA THR A 244 9.28 10.92 8.53
C THR A 244 9.86 9.76 9.33
N GLY A 245 8.98 8.91 9.86
CA GLY A 245 9.35 7.63 10.46
C GLY A 245 9.55 6.57 9.37
N ARG A 246 10.02 5.39 9.77
CA ARG A 246 9.99 4.21 8.91
C ARG A 246 9.12 3.16 9.56
N ILE A 247 8.14 2.66 8.82
CA ILE A 247 7.22 1.66 9.37
C ILE A 247 7.91 0.35 9.73
N GLU A 248 9.03 0.02 9.06
CA GLU A 248 9.88 -1.13 9.37
C GLU A 248 10.42 -1.11 10.80
N ARG A 249 10.66 0.08 11.38
CA ARG A 249 11.14 0.23 12.75
C ARG A 249 10.04 0.02 13.80
N THR A 250 8.85 -0.29 13.35
CA THR A 250 7.63 -0.48 14.15
C THR A 250 7.16 -1.93 14.03
N GLU A 251 8.08 -2.86 14.27
CA GLU A 251 7.84 -4.31 14.09
C GLU A 251 6.62 -4.81 14.87
N ASN A 252 6.42 -4.34 16.10
CA ASN A 252 5.25 -4.70 16.91
C ASN A 252 3.92 -4.34 16.21
N PHE A 253 3.84 -3.12 15.68
CA PHE A 253 2.68 -2.66 14.94
C PHE A 253 2.47 -3.46 13.66
N VAL A 254 3.53 -3.62 12.86
CA VAL A 254 3.49 -4.35 11.60
C VAL A 254 3.05 -5.81 11.81
N ASN A 255 3.62 -6.46 12.81
CA ASN A 255 3.31 -7.85 13.17
C ASN A 255 1.91 -8.00 13.78
N ALA A 256 1.33 -6.94 14.35
CA ALA A 256 -0.02 -6.98 14.90
C ALA A 256 -1.07 -7.26 13.83
N PHE A 257 -0.97 -6.64 12.64
CA PHE A 257 -1.98 -6.80 11.59
C PHE A 257 -1.52 -7.65 10.39
N CYS A 258 -0.21 -7.82 10.16
CA CYS A 258 0.33 -8.63 9.07
C CYS A 258 1.45 -9.56 9.52
N LYS A 259 1.32 -10.86 9.18
CA LYS A 259 2.44 -11.80 9.32
C LYS A 259 3.42 -11.61 8.15
N ASN A 260 4.68 -11.31 8.46
CA ASN A 260 5.80 -11.22 7.50
C ASN A 260 5.47 -10.42 6.23
N PRO A 261 5.11 -9.13 6.34
CA PRO A 261 4.76 -8.33 5.17
C PRO A 261 5.97 -7.96 4.32
N VAL A 262 5.71 -7.68 3.05
CA VAL A 262 6.64 -6.97 2.18
C VAL A 262 6.37 -5.48 2.31
N ILE A 263 7.35 -4.73 2.80
CA ILE A 263 7.24 -3.29 2.97
C ILE A 263 7.88 -2.63 1.74
N ILE A 264 7.14 -1.72 1.10
CA ILE A 264 7.57 -0.97 -0.07
C ILE A 264 7.50 0.51 0.29
N THR A 265 8.63 1.19 0.30
CA THR A 265 8.68 2.63 0.57
C THR A 265 8.69 3.41 -0.73
N MET A 266 7.75 4.36 -0.89
CA MET A 266 7.68 5.23 -2.08
C MET A 266 8.98 6.01 -2.30
N GLU A 267 9.63 6.46 -1.23
CA GLU A 267 10.93 7.13 -1.30
C GLU A 267 11.99 6.25 -1.98
N ASN A 268 12.04 4.94 -1.68
CA ASN A 268 13.00 4.04 -2.31
C ASN A 268 12.74 3.91 -3.81
N LEU A 269 11.47 3.76 -4.23
CA LEU A 269 11.11 3.68 -5.65
C LEU A 269 11.51 4.96 -6.40
N ILE A 270 11.32 6.12 -5.78
CA ILE A 270 11.59 7.42 -6.40
C ILE A 270 13.09 7.75 -6.44
N THR A 271 13.86 7.33 -5.42
CA THR A 271 15.28 7.69 -5.28
C THR A 271 16.23 6.67 -5.88
N LEU A 272 15.90 5.38 -5.77
CA LEU A 272 16.75 4.28 -6.23
C LEU A 272 16.36 3.76 -7.62
N ASP A 273 15.28 4.31 -8.22
CA ASP A 273 14.72 3.87 -9.50
C ASP A 273 14.53 2.34 -9.55
N CYS A 274 14.15 1.77 -8.41
CA CYS A 274 13.99 0.34 -8.26
C CYS A 274 12.64 -0.07 -8.85
N GLY A 275 12.61 -0.24 -10.17
CA GLY A 275 11.40 -0.54 -10.91
C GLY A 275 10.65 -1.80 -10.46
N TYR A 276 9.45 -2.00 -11.03
CA TYR A 276 8.50 -3.06 -10.65
C TYR A 276 9.09 -4.48 -10.52
N LYS A 277 10.15 -4.81 -11.27
CA LYS A 277 10.82 -6.12 -11.23
C LYS A 277 11.46 -6.41 -9.87
N ALA A 278 12.02 -5.40 -9.21
CA ALA A 278 12.63 -5.56 -7.89
C ALA A 278 11.56 -5.95 -6.85
N ILE A 279 10.40 -5.28 -6.88
CA ILE A 279 9.25 -5.58 -6.02
C ILE A 279 8.79 -7.02 -6.24
N VAL A 280 8.58 -7.42 -7.50
CA VAL A 280 8.13 -8.79 -7.83
C VAL A 280 9.13 -9.83 -7.32
N ASN A 281 10.43 -9.60 -7.48
CA ASN A 281 11.46 -10.52 -7.02
C ASN A 281 11.50 -10.65 -5.49
N ASP A 282 11.38 -9.55 -4.74
CA ASP A 282 11.35 -9.61 -3.26
C ASP A 282 10.11 -10.37 -2.77
N VAL A 283 8.94 -10.10 -3.36
CA VAL A 283 7.70 -10.81 -3.02
C VAL A 283 7.81 -12.30 -3.33
N LEU A 284 8.36 -12.67 -4.50
CA LEU A 284 8.56 -14.07 -4.87
C LEU A 284 9.56 -14.78 -3.94
N ALA A 285 10.63 -14.10 -3.54
CA ALA A 285 11.62 -14.65 -2.61
C ALA A 285 11.02 -14.90 -1.22
N LYS A 286 10.25 -13.95 -0.68
CA LYS A 286 9.56 -14.10 0.61
C LYS A 286 8.44 -15.14 0.56
N SER A 287 7.71 -15.23 -0.55
CA SER A 287 6.68 -16.25 -0.76
C SER A 287 7.24 -17.68 -0.77
N LYS A 288 8.48 -17.89 -1.23
CA LYS A 288 9.14 -19.21 -1.21
C LYS A 288 9.56 -19.66 0.18
N LYS A 289 9.79 -18.75 1.14
CA LYS A 289 10.19 -19.08 2.52
C LYS A 289 9.00 -19.45 3.42
N GLN A 290 7.76 -19.20 2.98
CA GLN A 290 6.54 -19.38 3.78
C GLN A 290 5.73 -20.64 3.41
N GLY A 291 6.14 -21.40 2.40
CA GLY A 291 5.47 -22.62 1.94
C GLY A 291 6.31 -23.85 2.19
#